data_AF-D9IXI2-F1
#
_entry.id   AF-D9IXI2-F1
#
_cell.length_a   1.000
_cell.length_b   1.000
_cell.length_c   1.000
_cell.angle_alpha   90.00
_cell.angle_beta   90.00
_cell.angle_gamma   90.00
#
_symmetry.space_group_name_H-M   'P 1'
#
loop_
_entity.id
_entity.type
_entity.pdbx_description
1 polymer ?
#
loop_
_entity_poly.entity_id
_entity_poly.type
_entity_poly.pdbx_seq_one_letter_code
_entity_poly.pdbx_strand_id
1 'polypeptide(L)'
;MPLNGLLAVQLWFFGTVSILVAHVMFAFPPYPFLAQNYATQISLFTHHMWIGGFLLVGSGAHASLYLIREQGDLTRTNSLVALCLNYRDAIISHLNWLCIFLGLHSFGIYIHNDTLAALGRFDDQITNLPPLGAEWFQHAVTANFPINNGFKNHFNTQILMNDKIVFSNLSFNTADFLVHHIHAFTIHVTVLILVKGILFSRDSNLISDKYALGFRFPCDGPGRGGTCQVSGWDHIFLALFWMYNSISVVIFHFFWKVQSDVWGYQSLDNGITHITNGNFTKSALTINGWLRDFLWAEAAQVVQSYSTPFFVYGLVFLGAHFIWAFSLMFLFSGRGYWQELIDYYTYAVYKWSQLPYLAFQALSIVQGRAVGLAHYLLGGIGTTWAFFLARALTL
;
A
#
# COMPACT_ATOMS: atom_id res chain seq x y z
N MET A 1 -16.49 -26.31 -1.61
CA MET A 1 -15.09 -25.87 -1.37
C MET A 1 -14.80 -25.96 0.12
N PRO A 2 -13.62 -26.43 0.53
CA PRO A 2 -13.16 -26.33 1.92
C PRO A 2 -13.15 -24.88 2.42
N LEU A 3 -13.29 -24.68 3.74
CA LEU A 3 -13.57 -23.37 4.34
C LEU A 3 -12.49 -22.33 3.99
N ASN A 4 -11.21 -22.71 4.04
CA ASN A 4 -10.12 -21.77 3.72
C ASN A 4 -10.09 -21.44 2.23
N GLY A 5 -10.41 -22.41 1.36
CA GLY A 5 -10.50 -22.17 -0.09
C GLY A 5 -11.63 -21.20 -0.45
N LEU A 6 -12.81 -21.37 0.16
CA LEU A 6 -13.93 -20.45 -0.03
C LEU A 6 -13.61 -19.04 0.48
N LEU A 7 -13.05 -18.95 1.69
CA LEU A 7 -12.71 -17.67 2.31
C LEU A 7 -11.64 -16.93 1.50
N ALA A 8 -10.65 -17.63 0.94
CA ALA A 8 -9.66 -17.03 0.07
C ALA A 8 -10.29 -16.33 -1.15
N VAL A 9 -11.22 -17.00 -1.83
CA VAL A 9 -11.91 -16.43 -3.01
C VAL A 9 -12.80 -15.25 -2.62
N GLN A 10 -13.54 -15.38 -1.51
CA GLN A 10 -14.40 -14.30 -1.01
C GLN A 10 -13.59 -13.06 -0.64
N LEU A 11 -12.49 -13.22 0.10
CA LEU A 11 -11.61 -12.11 0.46
C LEU A 11 -10.99 -11.43 -0.77
N TRP A 12 -10.61 -12.21 -1.79
CA TRP A 12 -10.12 -11.65 -3.05
C TRP A 12 -11.18 -10.78 -3.74
N PHE A 13 -12.41 -11.30 -3.82
CA PHE A 13 -13.52 -10.57 -4.42
C PHE A 13 -13.87 -9.30 -3.64
N PHE A 14 -14.10 -9.40 -2.33
CA PHE A 14 -14.42 -8.24 -1.49
C PHE A 14 -13.29 -7.21 -1.42
N GLY A 15 -12.03 -7.66 -1.40
CA GLY A 15 -10.89 -6.75 -1.43
C GLY A 15 -10.82 -5.95 -2.74
N THR A 16 -11.01 -6.64 -3.88
CA THR A 16 -11.07 -6.01 -5.21
C THR A 16 -12.24 -5.04 -5.32
N VAL A 17 -13.42 -5.44 -4.84
CA VAL A 17 -14.61 -4.58 -4.84
C VAL A 17 -14.40 -3.34 -3.96
N SER A 18 -13.76 -3.46 -2.80
CA SER A 18 -13.47 -2.30 -1.95
C SER A 18 -12.56 -1.27 -2.67
N ILE A 19 -11.50 -1.72 -3.34
CA ILE A 19 -10.64 -0.83 -4.14
C ILE A 19 -11.42 -0.19 -5.30
N LEU A 20 -12.24 -0.98 -6.00
CA LEU A 20 -13.08 -0.47 -7.07
C LEU A 20 -14.06 0.60 -6.56
N VAL A 21 -14.68 0.37 -5.40
CA VAL A 21 -15.58 1.32 -4.74
C VAL A 21 -14.85 2.63 -4.44
N ALA A 22 -13.58 2.61 -3.99
CA ALA A 22 -12.81 3.83 -3.78
C ALA A 22 -12.71 4.67 -5.07
N HIS A 23 -12.29 4.06 -6.18
CA HIS A 23 -12.16 4.73 -7.47
C HIS A 23 -13.50 5.22 -8.03
N VAL A 24 -14.53 4.38 -7.97
CA VAL A 24 -15.86 4.68 -8.52
C VAL A 24 -16.58 5.74 -7.68
N MET A 25 -16.48 5.72 -6.36
CA MET A 25 -17.14 6.72 -5.51
C MET A 25 -16.52 8.11 -5.65
N PHE A 26 -15.20 8.19 -5.87
CA PHE A 26 -14.56 9.47 -6.15
C PHE A 26 -14.96 10.01 -7.53
N ALA A 27 -14.87 9.17 -8.57
CA ALA A 27 -15.23 9.57 -9.92
C ALA A 27 -16.73 9.86 -10.05
N PHE A 28 -17.59 9.06 -9.41
CA PHE A 28 -19.05 9.20 -9.44
C PHE A 28 -19.61 9.33 -8.01
N PRO A 29 -19.52 10.53 -7.40
CA PRO A 29 -20.02 10.81 -6.06
C PRO A 29 -21.51 10.48 -5.95
N PRO A 30 -21.89 9.43 -5.20
CA PRO A 30 -23.27 8.93 -5.21
C PRO A 30 -24.18 9.71 -4.24
N TYR A 31 -23.62 10.55 -3.37
CA TYR A 31 -24.35 11.28 -2.34
C TYR A 31 -24.37 12.79 -2.61
N PRO A 32 -25.49 13.48 -2.34
CA PRO A 32 -25.57 14.93 -2.43
C PRO A 32 -24.47 15.61 -1.63
N PHE A 33 -23.86 16.65 -2.21
CA PHE A 33 -22.81 17.47 -1.61
C PHE A 33 -21.49 16.74 -1.27
N LEU A 34 -21.38 15.43 -1.51
CA LEU A 34 -20.16 14.67 -1.22
C LEU A 34 -18.96 15.19 -2.01
N ALA A 35 -19.18 15.51 -3.29
CA ALA A 35 -18.16 15.99 -4.20
C ALA A 35 -17.56 17.35 -3.80
N GLN A 36 -18.32 18.17 -3.06
CA GLN A 36 -17.83 19.44 -2.50
C GLN A 36 -17.04 19.24 -1.19
N ASN A 37 -17.26 18.12 -0.51
CA ASN A 37 -16.58 17.79 0.75
C ASN A 37 -15.29 17.00 0.49
N TYR A 38 -14.22 17.73 0.20
CA TYR A 38 -12.88 17.18 -0.10
C TYR A 38 -12.36 16.26 1.02
N ALA A 39 -12.56 16.62 2.29
CA ALA A 39 -12.13 15.81 3.43
C ALA A 39 -12.83 14.44 3.46
N THR A 40 -14.14 14.39 3.19
CA THR A 40 -14.87 13.12 3.10
C THR A 40 -14.44 12.30 1.89
N GLN A 41 -14.20 12.93 0.73
CA GLN A 41 -13.73 12.24 -0.47
C GLN A 41 -12.38 11.53 -0.25
N ILE A 42 -11.39 12.23 0.31
CA ILE A 42 -10.09 11.61 0.65
C ILE A 42 -10.25 10.50 1.67
N SER A 43 -11.07 10.73 2.68
CA SER A 43 -11.29 9.75 3.75
C SER A 43 -11.87 8.46 3.20
N LEU A 44 -12.93 8.55 2.38
CA LEU A 44 -13.58 7.39 1.78
C LEU A 44 -12.66 6.66 0.81
N PHE A 45 -11.95 7.39 -0.06
CA PHE A 45 -11.00 6.79 -0.99
C PHE A 45 -9.91 6.03 -0.20
N THR A 46 -9.23 6.71 0.71
CA THR A 46 -8.13 6.15 1.50
C THR A 46 -8.58 4.96 2.34
N HIS A 47 -9.76 5.05 2.97
CA HIS A 47 -10.33 3.99 3.79
C HIS A 47 -10.61 2.71 2.99
N HIS A 48 -11.30 2.84 1.85
CA HIS A 48 -11.64 1.69 1.02
C HIS A 48 -10.41 1.07 0.34
N MET A 49 -9.39 1.87 0.02
CA MET A 49 -8.10 1.37 -0.47
C MET A 49 -7.40 0.51 0.59
N TRP A 50 -7.32 0.97 1.84
CA TRP A 50 -6.72 0.18 2.93
C TRP A 50 -7.48 -1.11 3.22
N ILE A 51 -8.81 -1.04 3.34
CA ILE A 51 -9.64 -2.24 3.55
C ILE A 51 -9.39 -3.25 2.43
N GLY A 52 -9.41 -2.79 1.17
CA GLY A 52 -9.19 -3.65 0.03
C GLY A 52 -7.83 -4.34 0.05
N GLY A 53 -6.76 -3.59 0.35
CA GLY A 53 -5.41 -4.13 0.52
C GLY A 53 -5.31 -5.22 1.59
N PHE A 54 -5.90 -5.00 2.78
CA PHE A 54 -5.91 -6.00 3.86
C PHE A 54 -6.66 -7.27 3.47
N LEU A 55 -7.83 -7.14 2.84
CA LEU A 55 -8.62 -8.29 2.39
C LEU A 55 -7.89 -9.10 1.31
N LEU A 56 -7.24 -8.44 0.35
CA LEU A 56 -6.45 -9.10 -0.70
C LEU A 56 -5.26 -9.89 -0.12
N VAL A 57 -4.54 -9.34 0.86
CA VAL A 57 -3.47 -10.08 1.55
C VAL A 57 -4.03 -11.24 2.37
N GLY A 58 -5.19 -11.04 3.02
CA GLY A 58 -5.92 -12.10 3.71
C GLY A 58 -6.31 -13.26 2.78
N SER A 59 -6.68 -12.97 1.53
CA SER A 59 -6.93 -14.00 0.52
C SER A 59 -5.73 -14.93 0.33
N GLY A 60 -4.51 -14.36 0.19
CA GLY A 60 -3.29 -15.16 0.05
C GLY A 60 -2.95 -15.99 1.29
N ALA A 61 -3.30 -15.49 2.49
CA ALA A 61 -3.14 -16.23 3.73
C ALA A 61 -4.04 -17.48 3.76
N HIS A 62 -5.33 -17.32 3.42
CA HIS A 62 -6.27 -18.43 3.38
C HIS A 62 -6.01 -19.39 2.21
N ALA A 63 -5.52 -18.91 1.06
CA ALA A 63 -5.07 -19.77 -0.03
C ALA A 63 -3.87 -20.66 0.39
N SER A 64 -2.91 -20.09 1.13
CA SER A 64 -1.78 -20.87 1.68
C SER A 64 -2.24 -21.89 2.72
N LEU A 65 -3.18 -21.52 3.61
CA LEU A 65 -3.77 -22.43 4.59
C LEU A 65 -4.54 -23.57 3.93
N TYR A 66 -5.30 -23.27 2.87
CA TYR A 66 -6.01 -24.25 2.06
C TYR A 66 -5.05 -25.31 1.49
N LEU A 67 -3.93 -24.88 0.89
CA LEU A 67 -2.93 -25.79 0.34
C LEU A 67 -2.25 -26.65 1.43
N ILE A 68 -2.01 -26.11 2.62
CA ILE A 68 -1.38 -26.87 3.71
C ILE A 68 -2.34 -27.87 4.36
N ARG A 69 -3.56 -27.44 4.71
CA ARG A 69 -4.45 -28.19 5.61
C ARG A 69 -5.53 -28.99 4.89
N GLU A 70 -6.05 -28.47 3.78
CA GLU A 70 -7.33 -28.92 3.21
C GLU A 70 -7.20 -29.52 1.82
N GLN A 71 -6.00 -29.45 1.22
CA GLN A 71 -5.78 -29.83 -0.17
C GLN A 71 -5.95 -31.35 -0.44
N GLY A 72 -5.88 -32.20 0.59
CA GLY A 72 -5.95 -33.66 0.39
C GLY A 72 -5.00 -34.14 -0.72
N ASP A 73 -5.41 -35.18 -1.45
CA ASP A 73 -4.66 -35.82 -2.54
C ASP A 73 -4.89 -35.13 -3.91
N LEU A 74 -5.05 -33.81 -3.97
CA LEU A 74 -5.31 -33.07 -5.23
C LEU A 74 -4.17 -33.19 -6.27
N THR A 75 -2.98 -33.64 -5.88
CA THR A 75 -1.90 -34.03 -6.79
C THR A 75 -2.23 -35.28 -7.62
N ARG A 76 -3.23 -36.07 -7.23
CA ARG A 76 -3.73 -37.23 -8.00
C ARG A 76 -4.79 -36.89 -9.04
N THR A 77 -5.28 -35.65 -9.07
CA THR A 77 -6.29 -35.19 -10.03
C THR A 77 -5.68 -34.21 -11.01
N ASN A 78 -5.94 -34.37 -12.32
CA ASN A 78 -5.57 -33.44 -13.39
C ASN A 78 -6.34 -32.10 -13.26
N SER A 79 -6.13 -31.39 -12.15
CA SER A 79 -6.76 -30.10 -11.85
C SER A 79 -5.85 -28.95 -12.26
N LEU A 80 -6.44 -27.78 -12.54
CA LEU A 80 -5.70 -26.55 -12.83
C LEU A 80 -4.76 -26.14 -11.68
N VAL A 81 -5.14 -26.43 -10.44
CA VAL A 81 -4.30 -26.17 -9.26
C VAL A 81 -3.03 -27.04 -9.30
N ALA A 82 -3.17 -28.33 -9.61
CA ALA A 82 -2.02 -29.22 -9.76
C ALA A 82 -1.10 -28.79 -10.91
N LEU A 83 -1.67 -28.32 -12.03
CA LEU A 83 -0.90 -27.76 -13.14
C LEU A 83 -0.08 -26.54 -12.71
N CYS A 84 -0.69 -25.58 -12.01
CA CYS A 84 0.01 -24.40 -11.50
C CYS A 84 1.14 -24.76 -10.52
N LEU A 85 0.95 -25.76 -9.67
CA LEU A 85 1.98 -26.23 -8.74
C LEU A 85 3.16 -26.87 -9.49
N ASN A 86 2.91 -27.62 -10.56
CA ASN A 86 3.97 -28.24 -11.38
C ASN A 86 4.84 -27.20 -12.11
N TYR A 87 4.28 -26.05 -12.48
CA TYR A 87 4.99 -24.97 -13.17
C TYR A 87 5.33 -23.78 -12.25
N ARG A 88 5.28 -23.96 -10.93
CA ARG A 88 5.45 -22.88 -9.94
C ARG A 88 6.76 -22.10 -10.09
N ASP A 89 7.85 -22.78 -10.42
CA ASP A 89 9.17 -22.14 -10.60
C ASP A 89 9.17 -21.19 -11.79
N ALA A 90 8.51 -21.58 -12.90
CA ALA A 90 8.36 -20.73 -14.08
C ALA A 90 7.49 -19.51 -13.77
N ILE A 91 6.37 -19.70 -13.06
CA ILE A 91 5.49 -18.58 -12.68
C ILE A 91 6.25 -17.56 -11.83
N ILE A 92 6.98 -18.02 -10.80
CA ILE A 92 7.73 -17.13 -9.91
C ILE A 92 8.93 -16.49 -10.62
N SER A 93 9.64 -17.20 -11.49
CA SER A 93 10.81 -16.63 -12.19
C SER A 93 10.41 -15.51 -13.17
N HIS A 94 9.33 -15.68 -13.91
CA HIS A 94 8.81 -14.64 -14.80
C HIS A 94 8.28 -13.44 -14.03
N LEU A 95 7.56 -13.68 -12.94
CA LEU A 95 7.05 -12.60 -12.10
C LEU A 95 8.18 -11.83 -11.39
N ASN A 96 9.26 -12.52 -11.00
CA ASN A 96 10.47 -11.89 -10.49
C ASN A 96 11.14 -11.00 -11.54
N TRP A 97 11.33 -11.51 -12.76
CA TRP A 97 11.86 -10.71 -13.87
C TRP A 97 11.00 -9.47 -14.14
N LEU A 98 9.67 -9.62 -14.17
CA LEU A 98 8.75 -8.50 -14.38
C LEU A 98 8.85 -7.46 -13.26
N CYS A 99 9.00 -7.88 -12.00
CA CYS A 99 9.19 -6.95 -10.88
C CYS A 99 10.50 -6.16 -11.00
N ILE A 100 11.60 -6.82 -11.39
CA ILE A 100 12.89 -6.16 -11.64
C ILE A 100 12.77 -5.17 -12.80
N PHE A 101 12.15 -5.60 -13.90
CA PHE A 101 11.91 -4.76 -15.07
C PHE A 101 11.11 -3.51 -14.70
N LEU A 102 9.96 -3.68 -14.04
CA LEU A 102 9.11 -2.58 -13.61
C LEU A 102 9.85 -1.66 -12.64
N GLY A 103 10.58 -2.18 -11.66
CA GLY A 103 11.35 -1.36 -10.71
C GLY A 103 12.38 -0.48 -11.40
N LEU A 104 13.17 -1.05 -12.32
CA LEU A 104 14.19 -0.30 -13.07
C LEU A 104 13.59 0.74 -14.02
N HIS A 105 12.46 0.42 -14.69
CA HIS A 105 11.84 1.29 -15.70
C HIS A 105 10.73 2.19 -15.14
N SER A 106 10.54 2.23 -13.82
CA SER A 106 9.65 3.18 -13.15
C SER A 106 10.42 4.01 -12.13
N PHE A 107 10.84 3.39 -11.01
CA PHE A 107 11.59 4.07 -9.96
C PHE A 107 12.98 4.52 -10.43
N GLY A 108 13.61 3.77 -11.36
CA GLY A 108 14.86 4.20 -11.98
C GLY A 108 14.73 5.53 -12.75
N ILE A 109 13.56 5.82 -13.34
CA ILE A 109 13.30 7.09 -14.04
C ILE A 109 13.24 8.25 -13.03
N TYR A 110 12.66 8.03 -11.85
CA TYR A 110 12.66 9.02 -10.78
C TYR A 110 14.09 9.39 -10.35
N ILE A 111 14.93 8.39 -10.09
CA ILE A 111 16.35 8.60 -9.73
C ILE A 111 17.10 9.32 -10.85
N HIS A 112 16.88 8.91 -12.11
CA HIS A 112 17.45 9.57 -13.29
C HIS A 112 17.08 11.06 -13.32
N ASN A 113 15.79 11.38 -13.16
CA ASN A 113 15.31 12.76 -13.16
C ASN A 113 15.85 13.58 -11.98
N ASP A 114 15.95 13.01 -10.77
CA ASP A 114 16.58 13.65 -9.61
C ASP A 114 18.06 13.96 -9.87
N THR A 115 18.80 13.00 -10.44
CA THR A 115 20.24 13.15 -10.74
C THR A 115 20.45 14.26 -11.75
N LEU A 116 19.65 14.30 -12.82
CA LEU A 116 19.75 15.34 -13.83
C LEU A 116 19.33 16.72 -13.32
N ALA A 117 18.29 16.79 -12.48
CA ALA A 117 17.91 18.03 -11.81
C ALA A 117 19.06 18.58 -10.95
N ALA A 118 19.70 17.70 -10.17
CA ALA A 118 20.82 18.07 -9.31
C ALA A 118 22.05 18.54 -10.10
N LEU A 119 22.26 17.99 -11.31
CA LEU A 119 23.31 18.40 -12.24
C LEU A 119 22.96 19.66 -13.05
N GLY A 120 21.76 20.24 -12.88
CA GLY A 120 21.28 21.38 -13.66
C GLY A 120 20.94 21.05 -15.12
N ARG A 121 20.80 19.76 -15.46
CA ARG A 121 20.51 19.26 -16.81
C ARG A 121 19.02 18.96 -16.99
N PHE A 122 18.19 19.99 -16.91
CA PHE A 122 16.72 19.84 -16.96
C PHE A 122 16.22 19.32 -18.31
N ASP A 123 16.89 19.66 -19.41
CA ASP A 123 16.50 19.23 -20.77
C ASP A 123 16.69 17.72 -21.00
N ASP A 124 17.56 17.08 -20.22
CA ASP A 124 17.82 15.64 -20.32
C ASP A 124 16.85 14.79 -19.49
N GLN A 125 15.96 15.44 -18.71
CA GLN A 125 14.95 14.74 -17.92
C GLN A 125 13.92 14.07 -18.82
N ILE A 126 13.45 12.92 -18.38
CA ILE A 126 12.38 12.20 -19.06
C ILE A 126 11.05 12.88 -18.67
N THR A 127 10.63 13.82 -19.52
CA THR A 127 9.44 14.68 -19.31
C THR A 127 8.34 14.42 -20.34
N ASN A 128 8.60 13.64 -21.39
CA ASN A 128 7.67 13.39 -22.49
C ASN A 128 7.35 11.89 -22.66
N LEU A 129 6.64 11.32 -21.69
CA LEU A 129 6.05 9.98 -21.78
C LEU A 129 4.53 10.11 -21.56
N PRO A 130 3.77 10.59 -22.55
CA PRO A 130 2.33 10.72 -22.41
C PRO A 130 1.69 9.32 -22.30
N PRO A 131 0.70 9.13 -21.41
CA PRO A 131 0.00 7.86 -21.28
C PRO A 131 -1.06 7.70 -22.39
N LEU A 132 -0.59 7.52 -23.63
CA LEU A 132 -1.42 7.46 -24.84
C LEU A 132 -2.58 6.47 -24.76
N GLY A 133 -2.41 5.33 -24.08
CA GLY A 133 -3.47 4.35 -23.89
C GLY A 133 -4.62 4.86 -23.01
N ALA A 134 -4.29 5.62 -21.96
CA ALA A 134 -5.30 6.23 -21.08
C ALA A 134 -6.01 7.39 -21.79
N GLU A 135 -5.27 8.24 -22.50
CA GLU A 135 -5.83 9.34 -23.31
C GLU A 135 -6.75 8.81 -24.40
N TRP A 136 -6.34 7.74 -25.10
CA TRP A 136 -7.17 7.08 -26.10
C TRP A 136 -8.46 6.54 -25.49
N PHE A 137 -8.37 5.89 -24.33
CA PHE A 137 -9.56 5.37 -23.65
C PHE A 137 -10.50 6.50 -23.21
N GLN A 138 -9.97 7.57 -22.64
CA GLN A 138 -10.75 8.75 -22.26
C GLN A 138 -11.45 9.35 -23.48
N HIS A 139 -10.73 9.57 -24.58
CA HIS A 139 -11.30 10.07 -25.83
C HIS A 139 -12.37 9.14 -26.40
N ALA A 140 -12.14 7.82 -26.38
CA ALA A 140 -13.12 6.85 -26.85
C ALA A 140 -14.42 6.93 -26.02
N VAL A 141 -14.31 6.98 -24.69
CA VAL A 141 -15.45 7.08 -23.76
C VAL A 141 -16.23 8.37 -23.95
N THR A 142 -15.55 9.51 -24.08
CA THR A 142 -16.21 10.82 -24.20
C THR A 142 -16.79 11.08 -25.58
N ALA A 143 -16.12 10.66 -26.66
CA ALA A 143 -16.55 10.92 -28.03
C ALA A 143 -17.44 9.80 -28.61
N ASN A 144 -17.01 8.55 -28.51
CA ASN A 144 -17.48 7.46 -29.40
C ASN A 144 -18.42 6.45 -28.76
N PHE A 145 -18.38 6.27 -27.43
CA PHE A 145 -19.27 5.32 -26.78
C PHE A 145 -20.73 5.83 -26.76
N PRO A 146 -21.74 4.97 -27.02
CA PRO A 146 -23.17 5.31 -26.94
C PRO A 146 -23.64 5.34 -25.47
N ILE A 147 -22.92 6.08 -24.63
CA ILE A 147 -23.26 6.28 -23.22
C ILE A 147 -24.06 7.58 -23.09
N ASN A 148 -24.96 7.64 -22.10
CA ASN A 148 -25.78 8.80 -21.78
C ASN A 148 -24.96 10.10 -21.77
N ASN A 149 -25.50 11.17 -22.38
CA ASN A 149 -24.90 12.51 -22.44
C ASN A 149 -24.48 13.05 -21.06
N GLY A 150 -25.17 12.67 -19.97
CA GLY A 150 -24.76 13.02 -18.61
C GLY A 150 -23.38 12.47 -18.21
N PHE A 151 -23.05 11.25 -18.64
CA PHE A 151 -21.73 10.63 -18.41
C PHE A 151 -20.66 11.26 -19.30
N LYS A 152 -20.99 11.63 -20.55
CA LYS A 152 -20.07 12.34 -21.44
C LYS A 152 -19.73 13.74 -20.91
N ASN A 153 -20.73 14.46 -20.40
CA ASN A 153 -20.55 15.79 -19.83
C ASN A 153 -19.68 15.72 -18.55
N HIS A 154 -19.82 14.68 -17.74
CA HIS A 154 -19.01 14.49 -16.54
C HIS A 154 -17.49 14.54 -16.79
N PHE A 155 -17.02 14.01 -17.92
CA PHE A 155 -15.59 14.03 -18.28
C PHE A 155 -15.15 15.28 -19.06
N ASN A 156 -16.10 16.05 -19.63
CA ASN A 156 -15.79 17.17 -20.52
C ASN A 156 -16.13 18.54 -19.93
N THR A 157 -16.85 18.60 -18.80
CA THR A 157 -17.28 19.87 -18.20
C THR A 157 -16.73 20.01 -16.79
N GLN A 158 -16.19 21.19 -16.51
CA GLN A 158 -15.94 21.61 -15.13
C GLN A 158 -17.24 22.11 -14.52
N ILE A 159 -17.59 21.56 -13.35
CA ILE A 159 -18.82 21.93 -12.63
C ILE A 159 -18.41 22.50 -11.28
N LEU A 160 -18.92 23.69 -10.98
CA LEU A 160 -18.72 24.36 -9.71
C LEU A 160 -20.02 24.36 -8.90
N MET A 161 -19.89 24.22 -7.58
CA MET A 161 -20.97 24.47 -6.63
C MET A 161 -20.41 25.32 -5.48
N ASN A 162 -21.04 26.47 -5.23
CA ASN A 162 -20.62 27.44 -4.20
C ASN A 162 -19.11 27.72 -4.27
N ASP A 163 -18.64 28.16 -5.44
CA ASP A 163 -17.26 28.53 -5.76
C ASP A 163 -16.20 27.41 -5.59
N LYS A 164 -16.61 26.17 -5.29
CA LYS A 164 -15.74 24.99 -5.23
C LYS A 164 -15.89 24.15 -6.50
N ILE A 165 -14.77 23.60 -6.97
CA ILE A 165 -14.77 22.67 -8.10
C ILE A 165 -15.27 21.30 -7.63
N VAL A 166 -16.37 20.85 -8.20
CA VAL A 166 -17.00 19.57 -7.88
C VAL A 166 -16.58 18.50 -8.88
N PHE A 167 -16.45 18.88 -10.14
CA PHE A 167 -15.97 18.02 -11.22
C PHE A 167 -15.01 18.80 -12.11
N SER A 168 -13.94 18.14 -12.54
CA SER A 168 -12.99 18.67 -13.52
C SER A 168 -12.55 17.56 -14.47
N ASN A 169 -12.22 17.94 -15.70
CA ASN A 169 -11.58 17.02 -16.63
C ASN A 169 -10.16 16.70 -16.12
N LEU A 170 -9.88 15.42 -15.89
CA LEU A 170 -8.55 14.93 -15.53
C LEU A 170 -7.68 14.88 -16.80
N SER A 171 -6.68 15.74 -16.88
CA SER A 171 -5.62 15.61 -17.86
C SER A 171 -4.56 14.62 -17.38
N PHE A 172 -4.16 13.70 -18.25
CA PHE A 172 -3.05 12.80 -18.00
C PHE A 172 -1.76 13.38 -18.57
N ASN A 173 -0.65 13.19 -17.86
CA ASN A 173 0.67 13.66 -18.27
C ASN A 173 1.76 12.63 -17.93
N THR A 174 3.02 12.98 -18.20
CA THR A 174 4.17 12.12 -17.90
C THR A 174 4.28 11.72 -16.42
N ALA A 175 3.92 12.60 -15.48
CA ALA A 175 3.92 12.25 -14.07
C ALA A 175 2.86 11.19 -13.73
N ASP A 176 1.68 11.27 -14.36
CA ASP A 176 0.67 10.21 -14.27
C ASP A 176 1.22 8.88 -14.86
N PHE A 177 1.90 8.92 -16.01
CA PHE A 177 2.53 7.73 -16.58
C PHE A 177 3.52 7.07 -15.61
N LEU A 178 4.42 7.84 -15.01
CA LEU A 178 5.44 7.32 -14.09
C LEU A 178 4.82 6.70 -12.84
N VAL A 179 3.89 7.40 -12.19
CA VAL A 179 3.29 6.93 -10.93
C VAL A 179 2.42 5.69 -11.15
N HIS A 180 1.73 5.55 -12.29
CA HIS A 180 0.99 4.34 -12.62
C HIS A 180 1.91 3.13 -12.83
N HIS A 181 3.13 3.32 -13.36
CA HIS A 181 4.12 2.25 -13.43
C HIS A 181 4.71 1.89 -12.05
N ILE A 182 4.78 2.85 -11.12
CA ILE A 182 5.08 2.55 -9.71
C ILE A 182 3.94 1.74 -9.05
N HIS A 183 2.68 2.07 -9.34
CA HIS A 183 1.56 1.24 -8.87
C HIS A 183 1.68 -0.18 -9.42
N ALA A 184 1.92 -0.33 -10.73
CA ALA A 184 2.13 -1.63 -11.34
C ALA A 184 3.28 -2.38 -10.66
N PHE A 185 4.45 -1.73 -10.48
CA PHE A 185 5.60 -2.31 -9.79
C PHE A 185 5.25 -2.82 -8.38
N THR A 186 4.69 -1.95 -7.53
CA THR A 186 4.40 -2.29 -6.12
C THR A 186 3.32 -3.38 -5.99
N ILE A 187 2.30 -3.37 -6.86
CA ILE A 187 1.28 -4.42 -6.93
C ILE A 187 1.93 -5.75 -7.35
N HIS A 188 2.73 -5.77 -8.41
CA HIS A 188 3.37 -7.00 -8.89
C HIS A 188 4.33 -7.60 -7.86
N VAL A 189 5.07 -6.79 -7.09
CA VAL A 189 5.90 -7.29 -5.99
C VAL A 189 5.05 -7.86 -4.85
N THR A 190 3.93 -7.21 -4.51
CA THR A 190 2.99 -7.76 -3.51
C THR A 190 2.44 -9.12 -3.97
N VAL A 191 2.04 -9.23 -5.24
CA VAL A 191 1.58 -10.47 -5.85
C VAL A 191 2.70 -11.52 -5.88
N LEU A 192 3.94 -11.15 -6.21
CA LEU A 192 5.09 -12.06 -6.19
C LEU A 192 5.26 -12.72 -4.83
N ILE A 193 5.21 -11.94 -3.75
CA ILE A 193 5.37 -12.44 -2.39
C ILE A 193 4.22 -13.37 -2.02
N LEU A 194 2.96 -12.97 -2.29
CA LEU A 194 1.78 -13.77 -1.97
C LEU A 194 1.75 -15.08 -2.77
N VAL A 195 1.92 -15.01 -4.09
CA VAL A 195 1.89 -16.19 -4.98
C VAL A 195 3.03 -17.14 -4.64
N LYS A 196 4.24 -16.63 -4.35
CA LYS A 196 5.34 -17.47 -3.85
C LYS A 196 4.99 -18.14 -2.53
N GLY A 197 4.37 -17.41 -1.59
CA GLY A 197 3.91 -17.95 -0.32
C GLY A 197 2.90 -19.08 -0.47
N ILE A 198 1.98 -18.94 -1.43
CA ILE A 198 0.94 -19.92 -1.75
C ILE A 198 1.58 -21.17 -2.41
N LEU A 199 2.28 -21.00 -3.54
CA LEU A 199 2.77 -22.11 -4.37
C LEU A 199 3.87 -22.95 -3.69
N PHE A 200 4.64 -22.34 -2.78
CA PHE A 200 5.69 -23.00 -2.01
C PHE A 200 5.27 -23.24 -0.54
N SER A 201 3.98 -23.20 -0.25
CA SER A 201 3.48 -23.39 1.13
C SER A 201 3.73 -24.81 1.66
N ARG A 202 3.65 -25.82 0.79
CA ARG A 202 3.78 -27.25 1.15
C ARG A 202 5.19 -27.80 1.08
N ASP A 203 5.97 -27.36 0.11
CA ASP A 203 7.31 -27.87 -0.17
C ASP A 203 8.09 -26.87 -1.01
N SER A 204 9.42 -27.01 -0.99
CA SER A 204 10.35 -26.31 -1.86
C SER A 204 11.60 -27.16 -2.06
N ASN A 205 12.47 -26.78 -3.00
CA ASN A 205 13.77 -27.43 -3.19
C ASN A 205 14.67 -27.37 -1.93
N LEU A 206 14.42 -26.42 -1.03
CA LEU A 206 15.18 -26.26 0.22
C LEU A 206 14.60 -27.10 1.37
N ILE A 207 13.28 -27.20 1.47
CA ILE A 207 12.55 -27.91 2.53
C ILE A 207 11.41 -28.69 1.88
N SER A 208 11.61 -30.00 1.71
CA SER A 208 10.67 -30.88 1.00
C SER A 208 9.42 -31.22 1.82
N ASP A 209 9.52 -31.25 3.14
CA ASP A 209 8.47 -31.64 4.10
C ASP A 209 7.85 -30.44 4.82
N LYS A 210 7.91 -29.25 4.21
CA LYS A 210 7.47 -27.99 4.80
C LYS A 210 6.01 -28.00 5.27
N TYR A 211 5.15 -28.78 4.63
CA TYR A 211 3.76 -28.98 5.02
C TYR A 211 3.63 -29.56 6.45
N ALA A 212 4.60 -30.37 6.90
CA ALA A 212 4.62 -30.96 8.24
C ALA A 212 4.92 -29.91 9.33
N LEU A 213 5.69 -28.87 9.00
CA LEU A 213 5.95 -27.72 9.88
C LEU A 213 4.71 -26.81 10.03
N GLY A 214 3.73 -26.94 9.13
CA GLY A 214 2.47 -26.21 9.14
C GLY A 214 2.56 -24.81 8.53
N PHE A 215 1.51 -24.00 8.74
CA PHE A 215 1.43 -22.66 8.13
C PHE A 215 2.29 -21.60 8.84
N ARG A 216 2.39 -21.70 10.17
CA ARG A 216 2.95 -20.65 11.02
C ARG A 216 4.07 -21.23 11.88
N PHE A 217 5.30 -21.09 11.39
CA PHE A 217 6.53 -21.48 12.06
C PHE A 217 7.65 -20.50 11.68
N PRO A 218 8.65 -20.26 12.54
CA PRO A 218 9.61 -19.17 12.31
C PRO A 218 10.73 -19.48 11.30
N CYS A 219 11.20 -20.73 11.30
CA CYS A 219 12.27 -21.31 10.47
C CYS A 219 12.35 -22.82 10.68
N ASP A 220 13.18 -23.50 9.89
CA ASP A 220 13.64 -24.89 10.07
C ASP A 220 15.14 -24.91 10.48
N GLY A 221 15.47 -24.11 11.51
CA GLY A 221 16.83 -23.98 12.06
C GLY A 221 17.84 -23.22 11.18
N PRO A 222 19.09 -23.08 11.67
CA PRO A 222 20.16 -22.35 10.98
C PRO A 222 20.85 -23.15 9.87
N GLY A 223 20.51 -24.44 9.69
CA GLY A 223 21.08 -25.28 8.65
C GLY A 223 20.76 -24.78 7.23
N ARG A 224 21.39 -25.41 6.22
CA ARG A 224 21.21 -25.08 4.79
C ARG A 224 21.47 -23.60 4.43
N GLY A 225 22.33 -22.92 5.19
CA GLY A 225 22.63 -21.49 5.03
C GLY A 225 21.64 -20.53 5.73
N GLY A 226 20.63 -21.07 6.43
CA GLY A 226 19.61 -20.32 7.15
C GLY A 226 18.24 -20.43 6.48
N THR A 227 17.23 -20.86 7.23
CA THR A 227 15.86 -21.10 6.74
C THR A 227 14.83 -20.12 7.34
N CYS A 228 15.28 -18.92 7.69
CA CYS A 228 14.41 -17.89 8.23
C CYS A 228 13.30 -17.50 7.25
N GLN A 229 12.08 -17.27 7.76
CA GLN A 229 10.97 -16.71 7.00
C GLN A 229 10.52 -17.53 5.79
N VAL A 230 10.72 -18.84 5.83
CA VAL A 230 10.25 -19.73 4.77
C VAL A 230 8.75 -19.99 4.86
N SER A 231 8.10 -19.88 6.03
CA SER A 231 6.69 -20.28 6.22
C SER A 231 5.71 -19.50 5.34
N GLY A 232 4.52 -20.06 5.12
CA GLY A 232 3.44 -19.35 4.42
C GLY A 232 3.03 -18.08 5.18
N TRP A 233 2.99 -18.14 6.51
CA TRP A 233 2.72 -16.99 7.38
C TRP A 233 3.75 -15.86 7.19
N ASP A 234 5.03 -16.19 7.04
CA ASP A 234 6.08 -15.18 6.83
C ASP A 234 5.98 -14.49 5.47
N HIS A 235 5.47 -15.16 4.45
CA HIS A 235 5.17 -14.50 3.18
C HIS A 235 4.01 -13.49 3.34
N ILE A 236 3.02 -13.78 4.18
CA ILE A 236 1.96 -12.81 4.52
C ILE A 236 2.53 -11.62 5.30
N PHE A 237 3.42 -11.88 6.26
CA PHE A 237 4.15 -10.84 6.98
C PHE A 237 4.90 -9.89 6.02
N LEU A 238 5.65 -10.43 5.04
CA LEU A 238 6.34 -9.63 4.03
C LEU A 238 5.38 -8.91 3.06
N ALA A 239 4.32 -9.59 2.64
CA ALA A 239 3.32 -9.03 1.73
C ALA A 239 2.58 -7.85 2.36
N LEU A 240 2.37 -7.82 3.67
CA LEU A 240 1.74 -6.69 4.35
C LEU A 240 2.59 -5.41 4.28
N PHE A 241 3.93 -5.49 4.32
CA PHE A 241 4.79 -4.32 4.08
C PHE A 241 4.70 -3.81 2.64
N TRP A 242 4.62 -4.71 1.66
CA TRP A 242 4.50 -4.33 0.26
C TRP A 242 3.10 -3.83 -0.11
N MET A 243 2.05 -4.39 0.50
CA MET A 243 0.70 -3.85 0.45
C MET A 243 0.67 -2.45 1.04
N TYR A 244 1.29 -2.25 2.21
CA TYR A 244 1.44 -0.92 2.81
C TYR A 244 2.14 0.06 1.89
N ASN A 245 3.26 -0.33 1.28
CA ASN A 245 3.98 0.50 0.32
C ASN A 245 3.11 0.83 -0.90
N SER A 246 2.45 -0.17 -1.49
CA SER A 246 1.62 -0.02 -2.68
C SER A 246 0.43 0.92 -2.44
N ILE A 247 -0.35 0.67 -1.38
CA ILE A 247 -1.50 1.51 -1.03
C ILE A 247 -1.04 2.92 -0.65
N SER A 248 0.04 3.09 0.09
CA SER A 248 0.57 4.42 0.46
C SER A 248 0.90 5.27 -0.77
N VAL A 249 1.56 4.68 -1.78
CA VAL A 249 1.85 5.41 -3.03
C VAL A 249 0.56 5.76 -3.78
N VAL A 250 -0.41 4.84 -3.87
CA VAL A 250 -1.69 5.11 -4.55
C VAL A 250 -2.46 6.24 -3.88
N ILE A 251 -2.53 6.25 -2.55
CA ILE A 251 -3.24 7.31 -1.82
C ILE A 251 -2.47 8.64 -1.84
N PHE A 252 -1.13 8.63 -1.84
CA PHE A 252 -0.33 9.85 -2.04
C PHE A 252 -0.51 10.42 -3.44
N HIS A 253 -0.49 9.57 -4.47
CA HIS A 253 -0.82 9.96 -5.83
C HIS A 253 -2.20 10.59 -5.89
N PHE A 254 -3.21 9.92 -5.36
CA PHE A 254 -4.56 10.45 -5.32
C PHE A 254 -4.61 11.81 -4.61
N PHE A 255 -4.09 11.89 -3.39
CA PHE A 255 -4.13 13.08 -2.53
C PHE A 255 -3.45 14.28 -3.20
N TRP A 256 -2.31 14.08 -3.86
CA TRP A 256 -1.60 15.16 -4.54
C TRP A 256 -2.28 15.55 -5.86
N LYS A 257 -2.62 14.57 -6.70
CA LYS A 257 -3.23 14.80 -8.02
C LYS A 257 -4.53 15.58 -7.92
N VAL A 258 -5.40 15.21 -6.98
CA VAL A 258 -6.69 15.88 -6.83
C VAL A 258 -6.54 17.30 -6.31
N GLN A 259 -5.60 17.59 -5.40
CA GLN A 259 -5.33 18.97 -4.96
C GLN A 259 -4.69 19.83 -6.06
N SER A 260 -3.90 19.23 -6.93
CA SER A 260 -3.15 19.96 -7.96
C SER A 260 -3.97 20.27 -9.19
N ASP A 261 -4.75 19.31 -9.68
CA ASP A 261 -5.33 19.37 -11.03
C ASP A 261 -6.88 19.27 -11.02
N VAL A 262 -7.52 18.98 -9.88
CA VAL A 262 -8.97 18.76 -9.81
C VAL A 262 -9.64 19.77 -8.89
N TRP A 263 -9.28 19.77 -7.62
CA TRP A 263 -9.89 20.60 -6.60
C TRP A 263 -9.32 22.00 -6.59
N GLY A 264 -10.16 22.94 -6.22
CA GLY A 264 -9.85 24.34 -6.26
C GLY A 264 -11.08 25.19 -6.07
N TYR A 265 -10.88 26.46 -6.36
CA TYR A 265 -11.83 27.54 -6.14
C TYR A 265 -11.96 28.40 -7.38
N GLN A 266 -13.15 29.01 -7.54
CA GLN A 266 -13.32 30.10 -8.49
C GLN A 266 -12.68 31.37 -7.92
N SER A 267 -11.75 31.96 -8.66
CA SER A 267 -11.15 33.26 -8.38
C SER A 267 -12.14 34.39 -8.69
N LEU A 268 -11.92 35.54 -8.06
CA LEU A 268 -12.68 36.79 -8.27
C LEU A 268 -12.70 37.25 -9.74
N ASP A 269 -11.70 36.86 -10.53
CA ASP A 269 -11.57 37.19 -11.95
C ASP A 269 -12.20 36.13 -12.89
N ASN A 270 -13.08 35.27 -12.37
CA ASN A 270 -13.65 34.10 -13.09
C ASN A 270 -12.63 33.04 -13.56
N GLY A 271 -11.37 33.14 -13.12
CA GLY A 271 -10.37 32.11 -13.30
C GLY A 271 -10.52 30.97 -12.29
N ILE A 272 -9.97 29.80 -12.59
CA ILE A 272 -9.93 28.68 -11.65
C ILE A 272 -8.55 28.63 -10.99
N THR A 273 -8.53 28.53 -9.67
CA THR A 273 -7.30 28.33 -8.89
C THR A 273 -7.35 27.00 -8.16
N HIS A 274 -6.50 26.06 -8.58
CA HIS A 274 -6.33 24.78 -7.90
C HIS A 274 -5.61 24.94 -6.56
N ILE A 275 -5.83 24.02 -5.63
CA ILE A 275 -5.30 24.10 -4.25
C ILE A 275 -3.77 24.21 -4.24
N THR A 276 -3.09 23.45 -5.10
CA THR A 276 -1.62 23.48 -5.23
C THR A 276 -1.15 24.01 -6.59
N ASN A 277 -2.00 24.76 -7.30
CA ASN A 277 -1.68 25.47 -8.55
C ASN A 277 -1.03 24.58 -9.64
N GLY A 278 -1.49 23.34 -9.82
CA GLY A 278 -0.99 22.45 -10.88
C GLY A 278 0.49 22.07 -10.75
N ASN A 279 1.06 22.11 -9.55
CA ASN A 279 2.46 21.74 -9.31
C ASN A 279 2.78 20.26 -9.60
N PHE A 280 1.77 19.37 -9.65
CA PHE A 280 1.95 17.93 -9.85
C PHE A 280 2.70 17.61 -11.16
N THR A 281 2.32 18.26 -12.26
CA THR A 281 2.87 17.95 -13.59
C THR A 281 4.38 18.14 -13.68
N LYS A 282 4.94 19.08 -12.88
CA LYS A 282 6.36 19.43 -12.90
C LYS A 282 7.12 18.77 -11.74
N SER A 283 6.52 18.72 -10.57
CA SER A 283 7.19 18.24 -9.36
C SER A 283 7.12 16.74 -9.18
N ALA A 284 6.04 16.07 -9.60
CA ALA A 284 5.85 14.63 -9.40
C ALA A 284 6.68 13.73 -10.35
N LEU A 285 7.66 14.33 -11.06
CA LEU A 285 8.65 13.64 -11.90
C LEU A 285 9.93 13.25 -11.15
N THR A 286 10.13 13.75 -9.93
CA THR A 286 11.33 13.54 -9.10
C THR A 286 10.94 13.15 -7.68
N ILE A 287 11.74 12.33 -6.99
CA ILE A 287 11.53 12.01 -5.56
C ILE A 287 11.68 13.26 -4.71
N ASN A 288 12.60 14.16 -5.06
CA ASN A 288 12.73 15.43 -4.37
C ASN A 288 11.46 16.28 -4.47
N GLY A 289 10.73 16.24 -5.59
CA GLY A 289 9.43 16.90 -5.71
C GLY A 289 8.36 16.29 -4.80
N TRP A 290 8.27 14.95 -4.73
CA TRP A 290 7.39 14.27 -3.76
C TRP A 290 7.74 14.60 -2.30
N LEU A 291 9.03 14.79 -1.99
CA LEU A 291 9.46 15.19 -0.65
C LEU A 291 9.14 16.66 -0.36
N ARG A 292 9.52 17.58 -1.25
CA ARG A 292 9.48 19.03 -1.03
C ARG A 292 8.08 19.61 -1.22
N ASP A 293 7.48 19.36 -2.38
CA ASP A 293 6.27 20.06 -2.82
C ASP A 293 4.99 19.35 -2.37
N PHE A 294 5.12 18.08 -1.96
CA PHE A 294 4.04 17.28 -1.41
C PHE A 294 4.22 17.06 0.10
N LEU A 295 5.13 16.17 0.52
CA LEU A 295 5.24 15.79 1.94
C LEU A 295 5.58 16.99 2.85
N TRP A 296 6.61 17.76 2.50
CA TRP A 296 7.05 18.89 3.33
C TRP A 296 6.03 20.04 3.30
N ALA A 297 5.60 20.46 2.11
CA ALA A 297 4.70 21.60 1.96
C ALA A 297 3.31 21.33 2.58
N GLU A 298 2.74 20.15 2.36
CA GLU A 298 1.40 19.83 2.84
C GLU A 298 1.38 19.37 4.30
N ALA A 299 2.53 19.00 4.89
CA ALA A 299 2.61 18.67 6.32
C ALA A 299 2.55 19.92 7.22
N ALA A 300 2.65 21.13 6.66
CA ALA A 300 2.60 22.38 7.41
C ALA A 300 1.35 22.46 8.32
N GLN A 301 0.19 22.02 7.83
CA GLN A 301 -1.06 22.04 8.58
C GLN A 301 -1.02 21.11 9.80
N VAL A 302 -0.52 19.88 9.65
CA VAL A 302 -0.51 18.92 10.76
C VAL A 302 0.46 19.32 11.86
N VAL A 303 1.63 19.87 11.51
CA VAL A 303 2.64 20.30 12.49
C VAL A 303 2.28 21.61 13.19
N GLN A 304 1.53 22.50 12.53
CA GLN A 304 1.05 23.78 13.11
C GLN A 304 -0.35 23.67 13.73
N SER A 305 -0.92 22.47 13.83
CA SER A 305 -2.31 22.26 14.29
C SER A 305 -2.53 22.50 15.79
N TYR A 306 -1.47 22.62 16.61
CA TYR A 306 -1.56 22.62 18.09
C TYR A 306 -2.42 23.75 18.67
N SER A 307 -2.45 24.92 18.02
CA SER A 307 -3.26 26.07 18.44
C SER A 307 -4.62 26.15 17.72
N THR A 308 -5.00 25.10 17.00
CA THR A 308 -6.23 25.04 16.21
C THR A 308 -7.18 23.97 16.75
N PRO A 309 -8.47 23.96 16.35
CA PRO A 309 -9.38 22.85 16.66
C PRO A 309 -8.91 21.47 16.16
N PHE A 310 -7.91 21.44 15.27
CA PHE A 310 -7.33 20.24 14.67
C PHE A 310 -6.13 19.67 15.45
N PHE A 311 -5.82 20.16 16.66
CA PHE A 311 -4.65 19.77 17.46
C PHE A 311 -4.52 18.25 17.68
N VAL A 312 -5.66 17.54 17.75
CA VAL A 312 -5.69 16.09 17.93
C VAL A 312 -4.96 15.38 16.79
N TYR A 313 -5.05 15.88 15.55
CA TYR A 313 -4.32 15.30 14.43
C TYR A 313 -2.80 15.51 14.58
N GLY A 314 -2.35 16.66 15.07
CA GLY A 314 -0.93 16.87 15.42
C GLY A 314 -0.42 15.88 16.46
N LEU A 315 -1.21 15.63 17.52
CA LEU A 315 -0.86 14.66 18.55
C LEU A 315 -0.82 13.22 18.01
N VAL A 316 -1.82 12.82 17.21
CA VAL A 316 -1.84 11.48 16.58
C VAL A 316 -0.70 11.34 15.58
N PHE A 317 -0.35 12.39 14.84
CA PHE A 317 0.78 12.38 13.91
C PHE A 317 2.08 12.03 14.63
N LEU A 318 2.40 12.69 15.75
CA LEU A 318 3.59 12.35 16.54
C LEU A 318 3.50 10.97 17.20
N GLY A 319 2.34 10.63 17.78
CA GLY A 319 2.13 9.33 18.42
C GLY A 319 2.26 8.16 17.44
N ALA A 320 1.79 8.33 16.21
CA ALA A 320 1.88 7.34 15.16
C ALA A 320 3.33 7.17 14.64
N HIS A 321 4.10 8.26 14.52
CA HIS A 321 5.56 8.17 14.27
C HIS A 321 6.28 7.39 15.37
N PHE A 322 5.94 7.65 16.64
CA PHE A 322 6.50 6.91 17.77
C PHE A 322 6.18 5.42 17.67
N ILE A 323 4.91 5.07 17.43
CA ILE A 323 4.47 3.67 17.26
C ILE A 323 5.20 2.99 16.09
N TRP A 324 5.35 3.69 14.97
CA TRP A 324 6.08 3.19 13.81
C TRP A 324 7.55 2.94 14.14
N ALA A 325 8.24 3.87 14.80
CA ALA A 325 9.63 3.70 15.21
C ALA A 325 9.79 2.59 16.27
N PHE A 326 8.86 2.50 17.22
CA PHE A 326 8.80 1.44 18.23
C PHE A 326 8.69 0.05 17.60
N SER A 327 7.98 -0.07 16.48
CA SER A 327 7.87 -1.32 15.73
C SER A 327 9.22 -1.87 15.27
N LEU A 328 10.16 -0.99 14.91
CA LEU A 328 11.48 -1.37 14.39
C LEU A 328 12.32 -2.10 15.44
N MET A 329 12.09 -1.83 16.73
CA MET A 329 12.70 -2.57 17.83
C MET A 329 12.42 -4.08 17.70
N PHE A 330 11.20 -4.47 17.38
CA PHE A 330 10.82 -5.89 17.22
C PHE A 330 11.25 -6.46 15.86
N LEU A 331 11.28 -5.64 14.82
CA LEU A 331 11.61 -6.09 13.46
C LEU A 331 13.11 -6.31 13.24
N PHE A 332 13.96 -5.53 13.92
CA PHE A 332 15.42 -5.59 13.77
C PHE A 332 16.13 -6.42 14.85
N SER A 333 15.43 -6.77 15.94
CA SER A 333 15.99 -7.60 17.02
C SER A 333 15.48 -9.04 16.98
N GLY A 334 16.18 -9.92 17.71
CA GLY A 334 15.81 -11.33 17.86
C GLY A 334 15.46 -11.68 19.30
N ARG A 335 14.65 -12.74 19.48
CA ARG A 335 14.21 -13.23 20.78
C ARG A 335 15.37 -13.53 21.75
N GLY A 336 16.49 -14.06 21.26
CA GLY A 336 17.63 -14.47 22.10
C GLY A 336 18.13 -13.35 23.00
N TYR A 337 18.39 -12.18 22.43
CA TYR A 337 18.81 -10.98 23.16
C TYR A 337 17.82 -10.61 24.29
N TRP A 338 16.52 -10.59 23.97
CA TRP A 338 15.50 -10.24 24.96
C TRP A 338 15.33 -11.30 26.04
N GLN A 339 15.51 -12.58 25.72
CA GLN A 339 15.44 -13.64 26.71
C GLN A 339 16.59 -13.53 27.71
N GLU A 340 17.81 -13.30 27.23
CA GLU A 340 18.97 -13.09 28.13
C GLU A 340 18.74 -11.89 29.06
N LEU A 341 18.22 -10.77 28.55
CA LEU A 341 17.87 -9.61 29.37
C LEU A 341 16.81 -9.93 30.43
N ILE A 342 15.78 -10.68 30.06
CA ILE A 342 14.72 -11.13 30.98
C ILE A 342 15.29 -12.06 32.04
N ASP A 343 16.24 -12.93 31.70
CA ASP A 343 16.87 -13.84 32.64
C ASP A 343 17.67 -13.06 33.71
N TYR A 344 18.42 -12.02 33.30
CA TYR A 344 19.08 -11.09 34.22
C TYR A 344 18.10 -10.36 35.13
N TYR A 345 16.99 -9.85 34.57
CA TYR A 345 15.96 -9.17 35.36
C TYR A 345 15.28 -10.13 36.36
N THR A 346 14.96 -11.35 35.93
CA THR A 346 14.33 -12.37 36.76
C THR A 346 15.24 -12.77 37.91
N TYR A 347 16.56 -12.87 37.68
CA TYR A 347 17.55 -13.07 38.73
C TYR A 347 17.55 -11.92 39.75
N ALA A 348 17.48 -10.67 39.31
CA ALA A 348 17.42 -9.52 40.20
C ALA A 348 16.13 -9.50 41.05
N VAL A 349 14.97 -9.78 40.45
CA VAL A 349 13.69 -9.88 41.17
C VAL A 349 13.71 -11.01 42.19
N TYR A 350 14.22 -12.19 41.82
CA TYR A 350 14.36 -13.32 42.75
C TYR A 350 15.19 -12.97 44.00
N LYS A 351 16.20 -12.11 43.85
CA LYS A 351 17.04 -11.68 44.98
C LYS A 351 16.33 -10.66 45.90
N TRP A 352 15.35 -9.91 45.39
CA TRP A 352 14.72 -8.79 46.11
C TRP A 352 13.29 -9.09 46.61
N SER A 353 12.58 -10.05 46.01
CA SER A 353 11.25 -10.47 46.43
C SER A 353 10.97 -11.94 46.03
N GLN A 354 9.83 -12.49 46.48
CA GLN A 354 9.41 -13.83 46.03
C GLN A 354 9.05 -13.78 44.53
N LEU A 355 9.56 -14.75 43.77
CA LEU A 355 9.26 -14.88 42.35
C LEU A 355 7.75 -15.09 42.12
N PRO A 356 7.19 -14.49 41.06
CA PRO A 356 5.86 -14.86 40.60
C PRO A 356 5.84 -16.34 40.15
N TYR A 357 4.69 -16.99 40.30
CA TYR A 357 4.47 -18.40 39.90
C TYR A 357 4.59 -18.64 38.37
N LEU A 358 4.60 -17.57 37.55
CA LEU A 358 4.71 -17.63 36.09
C LEU A 358 6.10 -17.19 35.64
N ALA A 359 6.74 -18.00 34.80
CA ALA A 359 8.04 -17.67 34.21
C ALA A 359 7.92 -16.55 33.18
N PHE A 360 8.78 -15.53 33.29
CA PHE A 360 8.90 -14.50 32.26
C PHE A 360 9.64 -15.07 31.04
N GLN A 361 9.03 -14.94 29.86
CA GLN A 361 9.65 -15.32 28.60
C GLN A 361 9.55 -14.19 27.59
N ALA A 362 10.59 -14.03 26.79
CA ALA A 362 10.52 -13.17 25.61
C ALA A 362 9.49 -13.73 24.62
N LEU A 363 8.86 -12.84 23.86
CA LEU A 363 7.91 -13.19 22.81
C LEU A 363 8.49 -14.26 21.88
N SER A 364 7.63 -15.17 21.41
CA SER A 364 8.05 -16.12 20.36
C SER A 364 8.50 -15.36 19.10
N ILE A 365 9.34 -15.98 18.27
CA ILE A 365 9.87 -15.33 17.04
C ILE A 365 8.73 -14.84 16.13
N VAL A 366 7.70 -15.68 15.93
CA VAL A 366 6.52 -15.33 15.13
C VAL A 366 5.73 -14.20 15.79
N GLN A 367 5.60 -14.20 17.11
CA GLN A 367 4.89 -13.14 17.83
C GLN A 367 5.67 -11.81 17.79
N GLY A 368 7.00 -11.83 17.88
CA GLY A 368 7.83 -10.65 17.68
C GLY A 368 7.63 -10.04 16.28
N ARG A 369 7.63 -10.87 15.23
CA ARG A 369 7.29 -10.46 13.86
C ARG A 369 5.88 -9.86 13.78
N ALA A 370 4.89 -10.50 14.39
CA ALA A 370 3.50 -10.02 14.39
C ALA A 370 3.33 -8.68 15.12
N VAL A 371 3.96 -8.53 16.29
CA VAL A 371 3.96 -7.29 17.08
C VAL A 371 4.64 -6.17 16.31
N GLY A 372 5.83 -6.43 15.74
CA GLY A 372 6.52 -5.48 14.88
C GLY A 372 5.66 -5.05 13.69
N LEU A 373 5.10 -6.01 12.94
CA LEU A 373 4.24 -5.70 11.80
C LEU A 373 3.00 -4.89 12.19
N ALA A 374 2.32 -5.26 13.28
CA ALA A 374 1.11 -4.58 13.73
C ALA A 374 1.39 -3.11 14.08
N HIS A 375 2.46 -2.84 14.82
CA HIS A 375 2.85 -1.47 15.17
C HIS A 375 3.37 -0.71 13.94
N TYR A 376 4.07 -1.36 13.01
CA TYR A 376 4.52 -0.73 11.77
C TYR A 376 3.34 -0.23 10.95
N LEU A 377 2.34 -1.07 10.73
CA LEU A 377 1.13 -0.71 9.97
C LEU A 377 0.31 0.34 10.73
N LEU A 378 0.09 0.17 12.04
CA LEU A 378 -0.67 1.12 12.85
C LEU A 378 -0.03 2.50 12.84
N GLY A 379 1.28 2.57 13.05
CA GLY A 379 2.03 3.83 13.03
C GLY A 379 2.07 4.45 11.64
N GLY A 380 2.37 3.68 10.59
CA GLY A 380 2.43 4.21 9.22
C GLY A 380 1.08 4.73 8.71
N ILE A 381 0.02 3.95 8.90
CA ILE A 381 -1.35 4.34 8.51
C ILE A 381 -1.85 5.49 9.39
N GLY A 382 -1.60 5.45 10.70
CA GLY A 382 -1.98 6.53 11.62
C GLY A 382 -1.31 7.86 11.30
N THR A 383 -0.03 7.83 10.90
CA THR A 383 0.71 9.02 10.44
C THR A 383 0.06 9.61 9.20
N THR A 384 -0.22 8.78 8.19
CA THR A 384 -0.84 9.22 6.94
C THR A 384 -2.26 9.74 7.17
N TRP A 385 -3.03 9.09 8.03
CA TRP A 385 -4.38 9.50 8.40
C TRP A 385 -4.41 10.89 9.03
N ALA A 386 -3.52 11.14 10.00
CA ALA A 386 -3.43 12.44 10.65
C ALA A 386 -2.95 13.54 9.69
N PHE A 387 -1.97 13.23 8.85
CA PHE A 387 -1.48 14.11 7.79
C PHE A 387 -2.60 14.53 6.83
N PHE A 388 -3.31 13.55 6.25
CA PHE A 388 -4.37 13.79 5.28
C PHE A 388 -5.52 14.59 5.87
N LEU A 389 -6.01 14.23 7.07
CA LEU A 389 -7.17 14.91 7.65
C LEU A 389 -6.84 16.31 8.14
N ALA A 390 -5.67 16.52 8.77
CA ALA A 390 -5.26 17.86 9.18
C ALA A 390 -5.14 18.80 7.97
N ARG A 391 -4.59 18.31 6.86
CA ARG A 391 -4.53 19.05 5.60
C ARG A 391 -5.93 19.28 5.02
N ALA A 392 -6.68 18.20 4.77
CA ALA A 392 -7.96 18.27 4.06
C ALA A 392 -9.05 19.08 4.77
N LEU A 393 -9.05 19.13 6.10
CA LEU A 393 -10.01 19.93 6.87
C LEU A 393 -9.71 21.43 6.84
N THR A 394 -8.51 21.82 6.42
CA THR A 394 -8.13 23.22 6.21
C THR A 394 -8.30 23.68 4.76
N LEU A 395 -8.68 22.76 3.85
CA LEU A 395 -8.75 23.00 2.41
C LEU A 395 -10.00 23.75 1.96
#